data_AF-A0AAW2UKE8-F1
#
_entry.id   AF-A0AAW2UKE8-F1
#
_cell.length_a   1.000
_cell.length_b   1.000
_cell.length_c   1.000
_cell.angle_alpha   90.00
_cell.angle_beta   90.00
_cell.angle_gamma   90.00
#
_symmetry.space_group_name_H-M   'P 1'
#
loop_
_entity.id
_entity.type
_entity.pdbx_description
1 polymer ?
#
loop_
_entity_poly.entity_id
_entity_poly.type
_entity_poly.pdbx_seq_one_letter_code
_entity_poly.pdbx_strand_id
1 'polypeptide(L)'
;MEYLQNGLQDVKYQIEGAPEDERQGVPFTETVTADELPLNCRTPAIAEYDGTTDPMEHLSRFENTALLHRYTDGIKCRVFVTTFASAAQQWFNQLPIGAIGSFQEFCSLFLHQFASSRKLRKTELSLFAVCQKDDEPLKEYLQNSMLQHWRCPLPRKK
;
A
#
# COMPACT_ATOMS: atom_id res chain seq x y z
N MET A 1 23.40 -69.33 -5.44
CA MET A 1 24.49 -68.75 -4.64
C MET A 1 25.19 -67.72 -5.49
N GLU A 2 24.74 -66.46 -5.46
CA GLU A 2 25.61 -65.30 -5.26
C GLU A 2 24.73 -64.05 -5.17
N TYR A 3 24.89 -63.38 -4.04
CA TYR A 3 24.34 -62.08 -3.72
C TYR A 3 25.39 -61.02 -4.09
N LEU A 4 24.93 -59.79 -4.36
CA LEU A 4 25.63 -58.51 -4.20
C LEU A 4 26.78 -58.17 -5.16
N GLN A 5 26.46 -57.41 -6.22
CA GLN A 5 27.13 -56.13 -6.52
C GLN A 5 26.25 -55.37 -7.54
N ASN A 6 26.11 -54.05 -7.35
CA ASN A 6 25.45 -53.04 -8.19
C ASN A 6 24.21 -52.38 -7.57
N GLY A 7 24.36 -51.91 -6.33
CA GLY A 7 23.57 -50.78 -5.85
C GLY A 7 24.10 -49.47 -6.42
N LEU A 8 23.17 -48.51 -6.61
CA LEU A 8 23.36 -47.08 -6.95
C LEU A 8 23.17 -46.61 -8.41
N GLN A 9 22.23 -47.19 -9.17
CA GLN A 9 21.80 -46.50 -10.40
C GLN A 9 20.40 -46.84 -10.92
N ASP A 10 19.38 -46.84 -10.05
CA ASP A 10 18.00 -46.84 -10.57
C ASP A 10 16.98 -46.23 -9.59
N VAL A 11 17.29 -45.04 -9.07
CA VAL A 11 16.29 -44.23 -8.35
C VAL A 11 16.17 -42.86 -9.02
N LYS A 12 15.94 -42.87 -10.34
CA LYS A 12 15.38 -41.70 -11.02
C LYS A 12 13.90 -41.68 -10.68
N TYR A 13 13.58 -41.11 -9.52
CA TYR A 13 12.22 -40.86 -9.08
C TYR A 13 11.43 -40.22 -10.22
N GLN A 14 10.49 -41.01 -10.73
CA GLN A 14 9.31 -40.57 -11.41
C GLN A 14 8.56 -39.63 -10.44
N ILE A 15 8.65 -38.33 -10.67
CA ILE A 15 7.67 -37.38 -10.15
C ILE A 15 6.87 -36.95 -11.37
N GLU A 16 5.69 -37.54 -11.45
CA GLU A 16 4.58 -37.10 -12.28
C GLU A 16 4.46 -35.58 -12.22
N GLY A 17 4.29 -34.96 -13.40
CA GLY A 17 4.02 -33.54 -13.52
C GLY A 17 2.78 -33.16 -12.73
N ALA A 18 3.00 -32.74 -11.48
CA ALA A 18 2.08 -31.90 -10.75
C ALA A 18 1.83 -30.63 -11.58
N PRO A 19 0.58 -30.13 -11.64
CA PRO A 19 0.28 -28.92 -12.39
C PRO A 19 1.22 -27.82 -11.91
N GLU A 20 1.89 -27.18 -12.86
CA GLU A 20 2.82 -26.08 -12.59
C GLU A 20 2.13 -25.11 -11.66
N ASP A 21 2.65 -25.11 -10.43
CA ASP A 21 2.40 -24.21 -9.33
C ASP A 21 1.81 -22.89 -9.82
N GLU A 22 0.62 -22.55 -9.31
CA GLU A 22 0.07 -21.20 -9.31
C GLU A 22 1.12 -20.28 -8.67
N ARG A 23 2.13 -19.88 -9.44
CA ARG A 23 2.94 -18.72 -9.16
C ARG A 23 1.95 -17.58 -9.18
N GLN A 24 1.36 -17.26 -8.03
CA GLN A 24 0.66 -16.02 -7.81
C GLN A 24 1.58 -14.94 -8.34
N GLY A 25 1.29 -14.46 -9.55
CA GLY A 25 2.18 -13.52 -10.21
C GLY A 25 2.29 -12.30 -9.32
N VAL A 26 3.51 -11.84 -9.10
CA VAL A 26 3.71 -10.61 -8.35
C VAL A 26 3.13 -9.45 -9.17
N PRO A 27 2.49 -8.46 -8.54
CA PRO A 27 1.98 -7.28 -9.25
C PRO A 27 3.11 -6.37 -9.77
N PHE A 28 4.37 -6.79 -9.64
CA PHE A 28 5.55 -6.14 -10.18
C PHE A 28 5.89 -6.69 -11.57
N THR A 29 6.42 -5.82 -12.43
CA THR A 29 7.04 -6.23 -13.70
C THR A 29 8.37 -6.96 -13.45
N GLU A 30 8.88 -7.62 -14.49
CA GLU A 30 10.21 -8.24 -14.45
C GLU A 30 11.31 -7.22 -14.15
N THR A 31 11.17 -5.96 -14.58
CA THR A 31 12.16 -4.90 -14.30
C THR A 31 12.30 -4.59 -12.81
N VAL A 32 11.20 -4.58 -12.06
CA VAL A 32 11.22 -4.37 -10.60
C VAL A 32 11.72 -5.61 -9.86
N THR A 33 11.46 -6.80 -10.41
CA THR A 33 11.87 -8.07 -9.82
C THR A 33 13.34 -8.40 -10.10
N ALA A 34 13.89 -7.90 -11.21
CA ALA A 34 15.26 -8.12 -11.65
C ALA A 34 16.31 -7.40 -10.80
N ASP A 35 15.93 -6.33 -10.09
CA ASP A 35 16.83 -5.66 -9.15
C ASP A 35 17.19 -6.63 -8.01
N GLU A 36 18.46 -7.03 -7.95
CA GLU A 36 18.98 -7.84 -6.85
C GLU A 36 18.84 -7.04 -5.54
N LEU A 37 18.01 -7.53 -4.61
CA LEU A 37 18.02 -7.02 -3.26
C LEU A 37 19.37 -7.41 -2.64
N PRO A 38 20.17 -6.45 -2.16
CA PRO A 38 21.32 -6.76 -1.34
C PRO A 38 20.88 -7.67 -0.19
N LEU A 39 21.64 -8.71 0.12
CA LEU A 39 21.36 -9.63 1.25
C LEU A 39 21.23 -8.89 2.60
N ASN A 40 21.72 -7.65 2.69
CA ASN A 40 21.62 -6.75 3.83
C ASN A 40 20.59 -5.62 3.66
N CYS A 41 19.64 -5.75 2.72
CA CYS A 41 18.56 -4.76 2.56
C CYS A 41 17.80 -4.64 3.88
N ARG A 42 17.95 -3.50 4.55
CA ARG A 42 17.36 -3.28 5.85
C ARG A 42 15.88 -2.98 5.68
N THR A 43 15.04 -3.69 6.40
CA THR A 43 13.63 -3.28 6.51
C THR A 43 13.58 -1.85 7.03
N PRO A 44 12.85 -0.95 6.36
CA PRO A 44 12.75 0.43 6.80
C PRO A 44 12.14 0.44 8.20
N ALA A 45 12.73 1.21 9.12
CA ALA A 45 12.21 1.39 10.46
C ALA A 45 11.04 2.40 10.46
N ILE A 46 10.04 2.17 9.59
CA ILE A 46 8.81 2.96 9.52
C ILE A 46 7.63 2.15 10.03
N ALA A 47 6.64 2.84 10.59
CA ALA A 47 5.41 2.20 11.05
C ALA A 47 4.67 1.57 9.87
N GLU A 48 4.01 0.45 10.12
CA GLU A 48 3.17 -0.20 9.13
C GLU A 48 1.96 0.68 8.78
N TYR A 49 1.55 0.63 7.52
CA TYR A 49 0.40 1.33 6.97
C TYR A 49 -0.78 0.38 6.84
N ASP A 50 -1.78 0.57 7.70
CA ASP A 50 -3.00 -0.24 7.76
C ASP A 50 -4.12 0.26 6.83
N GLY A 51 -3.93 1.41 6.18
CA GLY A 51 -4.94 2.09 5.36
C GLY A 51 -5.68 3.25 6.04
N THR A 52 -5.44 3.52 7.32
CA THR A 52 -6.20 4.51 8.11
C THR A 52 -5.48 5.84 8.32
N THR A 53 -4.15 5.83 8.25
CA THR A 53 -3.31 7.03 8.42
C THR A 53 -3.17 7.81 7.09
N ASP A 54 -2.61 9.02 7.14
CA ASP A 54 -2.42 9.83 5.93
C ASP A 54 -1.43 9.14 4.97
N PRO A 55 -1.86 8.71 3.77
CA PRO A 55 -0.99 8.03 2.82
C PRO A 55 0.17 8.93 2.34
N MET A 56 0.01 10.25 2.30
CA MET A 56 1.08 11.17 1.89
C MET A 56 2.17 11.27 2.96
N GLU A 57 1.78 11.27 4.23
CA GLU A 57 2.73 11.25 5.35
C GLU A 57 3.52 9.94 5.38
N HIS A 58 2.84 8.80 5.20
CA HIS A 58 3.49 7.49 5.10
C HIS A 58 4.49 7.44 3.94
N LEU A 59 4.07 7.90 2.76
CA LEU A 59 4.94 7.94 1.59
C LEU A 59 6.17 8.83 1.83
N SER A 60 6.01 10.01 2.41
CA SER A 60 7.12 10.91 2.71
C SER A 60 8.14 10.29 3.69
N ARG A 61 7.67 9.58 4.72
CA ARG A 61 8.55 8.85 5.66
C ARG A 61 9.33 7.74 4.96
N PHE A 62 8.65 7.01 4.07
CA PHE A 62 9.30 5.98 3.27
C PHE A 62 10.35 6.57 2.34
N GLU A 63 10.05 7.67 1.62
CA GLU A 63 11.00 8.33 0.71
C GLU A 63 12.27 8.79 1.42
N ASN A 64 12.14 9.36 2.62
CA ASN A 64 13.29 9.72 3.45
C ASN A 64 14.15 8.50 3.81
N THR A 65 13.51 7.38 4.16
CA THR A 65 14.21 6.13 4.50
C THR A 65 14.89 5.54 3.26
N ALA A 66 14.20 5.53 2.12
CA ALA A 66 14.74 5.06 0.85
C ALA A 66 15.93 5.90 0.39
N LEU A 67 15.91 7.21 0.63
CA LEU A 67 17.02 8.11 0.35
C LEU A 67 18.24 7.77 1.22
N LEU A 68 18.04 7.57 2.52
CA LEU A 68 19.11 7.22 3.46
C LEU A 68 19.78 5.89 3.11
N HIS A 69 18.99 4.90 2.67
CA HIS A 69 19.50 3.58 2.26
C HIS A 69 19.88 3.50 0.78
N ARG A 70 19.72 4.58 0.01
CA ARG A 70 20.05 4.68 -1.43
C ARG A 70 19.38 3.59 -2.28
N TYR A 71 18.10 3.33 -2.03
CA TYR A 71 17.34 2.33 -2.78
C TYR A 71 17.15 2.71 -4.25
N THR A 72 17.38 1.74 -5.13
CA THR A 72 16.94 1.79 -6.54
C THR A 72 15.43 1.73 -6.63
N ASP A 73 14.88 2.04 -7.80
CA ASP A 73 13.42 2.10 -7.98
C ASP A 73 12.74 0.74 -7.76
N GLY A 74 13.35 -0.36 -8.23
CA GLY A 74 12.85 -1.71 -7.98
C GLY A 74 12.91 -2.09 -6.50
N ILE A 75 14.01 -1.74 -5.81
CA ILE A 75 14.14 -1.95 -4.36
C ILE A 75 13.07 -1.15 -3.61
N LYS A 76 12.83 0.11 -3.99
CA LYS A 76 11.78 0.93 -3.36
C LYS A 76 10.43 0.24 -3.45
N CYS A 77 10.05 -0.28 -4.62
CA CYS A 77 8.77 -0.97 -4.80
C CYS A 77 8.64 -2.17 -3.85
N ARG A 78 9.65 -3.03 -3.85
CA ARG A 78 9.63 -4.27 -3.06
C ARG A 78 9.64 -4.00 -1.56
N VAL A 79 10.44 -3.02 -1.12
CA VAL A 79 10.56 -2.63 0.28
C VAL A 79 9.33 -1.85 0.75
N PHE A 80 8.68 -1.07 -0.11
CA PHE A 80 7.47 -0.34 0.25
C PHE A 80 6.32 -1.27 0.64
N VAL A 81 6.18 -2.41 -0.06
CA VAL A 81 5.16 -3.43 0.27
C VAL A 81 5.37 -4.01 1.66
N THR A 82 6.60 -4.15 2.13
CA THR A 82 6.84 -4.68 3.49
C THR A 82 6.38 -3.73 4.59
N THR A 83 5.93 -2.53 4.23
CA THR A 83 5.39 -1.53 5.15
C THR A 83 3.87 -1.56 5.18
N PHE A 84 3.21 -2.42 4.39
CA PHE A 84 1.75 -2.52 4.36
C PHE A 84 1.24 -3.52 5.38
N ALA A 85 0.11 -3.19 5.97
CA ALA A 85 -0.65 -4.06 6.86
C ALA A 85 -2.14 -4.05 6.48
N SER A 86 -2.88 -5.04 6.96
CA SER A 86 -4.34 -5.07 6.92
C SER A 86 -4.94 -4.69 5.54
N ALA A 87 -5.66 -3.58 5.44
CA ALA A 87 -6.34 -3.18 4.20
C ALA A 87 -5.35 -2.82 3.07
N ALA A 88 -4.17 -2.29 3.41
CA ALA A 88 -3.14 -1.98 2.42
C ALA A 88 -2.53 -3.25 1.82
N GLN A 89 -2.29 -4.28 2.65
CA GLN A 89 -1.80 -5.56 2.17
C GLN A 89 -2.84 -6.27 1.29
N GLN A 90 -4.12 -6.24 1.69
CA GLN A 90 -5.20 -6.82 0.89
C GLN A 90 -5.35 -6.14 -0.47
N TRP A 91 -5.26 -4.80 -0.50
CA TRP A 91 -5.29 -4.05 -1.74
C TRP A 91 -4.12 -4.43 -2.66
N PHE A 92 -2.90 -4.51 -2.13
CA PHE A 92 -1.73 -4.89 -2.92
C PHE A 92 -1.89 -6.28 -3.56
N ASN A 93 -2.42 -7.24 -2.79
CA ASN A 93 -2.65 -8.60 -3.27
C ASN A 93 -3.75 -8.70 -4.35
N GLN A 94 -4.58 -7.66 -4.52
CA GLN A 94 -5.63 -7.59 -5.55
C GLN A 94 -5.16 -6.92 -6.84
N LEU A 95 -3.94 -6.39 -6.87
CA LEU A 95 -3.40 -5.74 -8.07
C LEU A 95 -3.14 -6.78 -9.18
N PRO A 96 -3.38 -6.42 -10.45
CA PRO A 96 -3.01 -7.27 -11.57
C PRO A 96 -1.51 -7.55 -11.60
N ILE A 97 -1.15 -8.75 -12.08
CA ILE A 97 0.23 -9.15 -12.31
C ILE A 97 0.91 -8.14 -13.25
N GLY A 98 2.11 -7.67 -12.90
CA GLY A 98 2.85 -6.70 -13.72
C GLY A 98 2.24 -5.29 -13.79
N ALA A 99 1.30 -4.93 -12.90
CA ALA A 99 0.70 -3.59 -12.88
C ALA A 99 1.67 -2.48 -12.48
N ILE A 100 2.77 -2.81 -11.78
CA ILE A 100 3.74 -1.85 -11.25
C ILE A 100 5.07 -2.01 -11.98
N GLY A 101 5.39 -1.07 -12.85
CA GLY A 101 6.65 -1.01 -13.60
C GLY A 101 7.72 -0.11 -12.96
N SER A 102 7.30 0.83 -12.11
CA SER A 102 8.17 1.79 -11.43
C SER A 102 7.59 2.20 -10.07
N PHE A 103 8.44 2.78 -9.21
CA PHE A 103 8.01 3.31 -7.92
C PHE A 103 7.05 4.48 -8.09
N GLN A 104 7.23 5.30 -9.12
CA GLN A 104 6.32 6.40 -9.43
C GLN A 104 4.91 5.91 -9.74
N GLU A 105 4.77 4.88 -10.58
CA GLU A 105 3.48 4.25 -10.87
C GLU A 105 2.86 3.66 -9.60
N PHE A 106 3.68 3.00 -8.78
CA PHE A 106 3.21 2.43 -7.52
C PHE A 106 2.66 3.50 -6.58
N CYS A 107 3.39 4.61 -6.39
CA CYS A 107 2.95 5.74 -5.57
C CYS A 107 1.64 6.34 -6.08
N SER A 108 1.47 6.44 -7.40
CA SER A 108 0.23 6.94 -8.01
C SER A 108 -0.96 6.04 -7.66
N LEU A 109 -0.81 4.72 -7.85
CA LEU A 109 -1.85 3.74 -7.53
C LEU A 109 -2.19 3.74 -6.03
N PHE A 110 -1.17 3.78 -5.18
CA PHE A 110 -1.32 3.84 -3.73
C PHE A 110 -2.08 5.09 -3.28
N LEU A 111 -1.66 6.27 -3.74
CA LEU A 111 -2.30 7.52 -3.36
C LEU A 111 -3.73 7.64 -3.91
N HIS A 112 -3.99 7.05 -5.08
CA HIS A 112 -5.33 6.97 -5.65
C HIS A 112 -6.25 6.09 -4.78
N GLN A 113 -5.79 4.90 -4.41
CA GLN A 113 -6.55 3.97 -3.57
C GLN A 113 -6.90 4.56 -2.20
N PHE A 114 -5.92 5.17 -1.52
CA PHE A 114 -6.08 5.66 -0.14
C PHE A 114 -6.42 7.15 -0.06
N ALA A 115 -6.84 7.77 -1.17
CA ALA A 115 -7.21 9.19 -1.21
C ALA A 115 -8.31 9.57 -0.19
N SER A 116 -9.20 8.63 0.14
CA SER A 116 -10.28 8.83 1.11
C SER A 116 -9.81 8.86 2.57
N SER A 117 -8.74 8.15 2.91
CA SER A 117 -8.13 8.18 4.26
C SER A 117 -7.63 9.59 4.62
N ARG A 118 -7.28 10.41 3.61
CA ARG A 118 -6.97 11.84 3.77
C ARG A 118 -8.15 12.68 4.26
N LYS A 119 -9.38 12.29 3.90
CA LYS A 119 -10.62 13.02 4.21
C LYS A 119 -11.23 12.59 5.55
N LEU A 120 -11.11 11.31 5.91
CA LEU A 120 -11.73 10.75 7.11
C LEU A 120 -11.27 11.45 8.40
N ARG A 121 -9.96 11.70 8.56
CA ARG A 121 -9.38 12.40 9.74
C ARG A 121 -9.90 13.83 9.93
N LYS A 122 -10.19 14.56 8.85
CA LYS A 122 -10.69 15.94 8.95
C LYS A 122 -12.18 15.99 9.27
N THR A 123 -12.95 15.01 8.79
CA THR A 123 -14.40 15.00 8.95
C THR A 123 -14.82 14.34 10.26
N GLU A 124 -14.21 13.23 10.69
CA GLU A 124 -14.60 12.57 11.96
C GLU A 124 -14.30 13.46 13.17
N LEU A 125 -13.08 14.01 13.29
CA LEU A 125 -12.75 14.93 14.39
C LEU A 125 -13.57 16.23 14.34
N SER A 126 -13.95 16.69 13.15
CA SER A 126 -14.81 17.87 12.99
C SER A 126 -16.27 17.57 13.31
N LEU A 127 -16.77 16.35 13.10
CA LEU A 127 -18.18 16.01 13.32
C LEU A 127 -18.47 15.76 14.82
N PHE A 128 -17.50 15.22 15.56
CA PHE A 128 -17.58 15.11 17.03
C PHE A 128 -17.34 16.44 17.76
N ALA A 129 -16.75 17.46 17.12
CA ALA A 129 -16.54 18.78 17.71
C ALA A 129 -17.78 19.69 17.63
N VAL A 130 -18.81 19.26 16.90
CA VAL A 130 -20.03 20.04 16.67
C VAL A 130 -21.12 19.48 17.60
N CYS A 131 -20.94 19.72 18.90
CA CYS A 131 -22.04 19.64 19.86
C CYS A 131 -22.69 21.02 19.94
N GLN A 132 -23.99 21.10 19.63
CA GLN A 132 -24.79 22.28 19.96
C GLN A 132 -24.64 22.55 21.47
N LYS A 133 -24.21 23.76 21.84
CA LYS A 133 -24.12 24.15 23.25
C LYS A 133 -25.54 24.37 23.78
N ASP A 134 -25.79 24.04 25.05
CA ASP A 134 -27.13 24.12 25.66
C ASP A 134 -27.79 25.52 25.56
N ASP A 135 -26.98 26.58 25.43
CA ASP A 135 -27.43 27.98 25.29
C ASP A 135 -27.49 28.49 23.84
N GLU A 136 -27.25 27.66 22.81
CA GLU A 136 -27.36 28.09 21.40
C GLU A 136 -28.72 27.68 20.82
N PRO A 137 -29.60 28.64 20.46
CA PRO A 137 -30.86 28.30 19.80
C PRO A 137 -30.56 27.59 18.46
N LEU A 138 -31.30 26.51 18.18
CA LEU A 138 -31.09 25.63 17.03
C LEU A 138 -30.95 26.37 15.68
N LYS A 139 -31.61 27.53 15.56
CA LYS A 139 -31.56 28.40 14.38
C LYS A 139 -30.17 29.02 14.16
N GLU A 140 -29.48 29.44 15.22
CA GLU A 140 -28.14 30.04 15.12
C GLU A 140 -27.06 28.97 14.86
N TYR A 141 -27.19 27.80 15.49
CA TYR A 141 -26.34 26.65 15.22
C TYR A 141 -26.39 26.19 13.76
N LEU A 142 -27.60 26.09 13.18
CA LEU A 142 -27.79 25.75 11.77
C LEU A 142 -27.23 26.83 10.84
N GLN A 143 -27.40 28.11 11.19
CA GLN A 143 -26.89 29.23 10.41
C GLN A 143 -25.36 29.29 10.42
N ASN A 144 -24.72 29.08 11.57
CA ASN A 144 -23.26 29.04 11.73
C ASN A 144 -22.65 27.81 11.05
N SER A 145 -23.28 26.66 11.17
CA SER A 145 -22.85 25.42 10.50
C SER A 145 -22.96 25.53 8.97
N MET A 146 -24.05 26.11 8.45
CA MET A 146 -24.25 26.34 7.01
C MET A 146 -23.26 27.37 6.43
N LEU A 147 -22.88 28.40 7.19
CA LEU A 147 -21.89 29.41 6.77
C LEU A 147 -20.46 28.88 6.70
N GLN A 148 -20.08 27.93 7.57
CA GLN A 148 -18.75 27.31 7.56
C GLN A 148 -18.62 26.22 6.49
N HIS A 149 -19.70 25.49 6.20
CA HIS A 149 -19.65 24.31 5.34
C HIS A 149 -19.99 24.57 3.85
N TRP A 150 -20.76 25.61 3.50
CA TRP A 150 -21.13 25.94 2.10
C TRP A 150 -20.39 27.17 1.55
N ARG A 151 -19.06 27.22 1.63
CA ARG A 151 -18.30 28.18 0.79
C ARG A 151 -18.36 27.76 -0.70
N CYS A 152 -19.54 27.83 -1.30
CA CYS A 152 -19.70 27.86 -2.74
C CYS A 152 -19.53 29.30 -3.22
N PRO A 153 -18.53 29.59 -4.07
CA PRO A 153 -18.49 30.86 -4.76
C PRO A 153 -19.64 30.87 -5.78
N LEU A 154 -20.69 31.64 -5.49
CA LEU A 154 -21.72 31.92 -6.47
C LEU A 154 -21.09 32.71 -7.63
N PRO A 155 -21.33 32.32 -8.90
CA PRO A 155 -20.88 33.12 -10.03
C PRO A 155 -21.65 34.44 -10.06
N ARG A 156 -20.91 35.57 -10.02
CA ARG A 156 -21.47 36.91 -10.22
C ARG A 156 -22.11 36.97 -11.61
N LYS A 157 -23.43 37.17 -11.68
CA LYS A 157 -24.09 37.57 -12.92
C LYS A 157 -23.75 39.04 -13.19
N LYS A 158 -23.38 39.31 -14.45
CA LYS A 158 -23.09 40.64 -15.01
C LYS A 158 -24.35 41.50 -15.04
#